data_AF-A0A524AQW0-F1
#
_entry.id   AF-A0A524AQW0-F1
#
_cell.length_a   1.000
_cell.length_b   1.000
_cell.length_c   1.000
_cell.angle_alpha   90.00
_cell.angle_beta   90.00
_cell.angle_gamma   90.00
#
_symmetry.space_group_name_H-M   'P 1'
#
loop_
_entity.id
_entity.type
_entity.pdbx_description
1 polymer ?
#
loop_
_entity_poly.entity_id
_entity_poly.type
_entity_poly.pdbx_seq_one_letter_code
_entity_poly.pdbx_strand_id
1 'polypeptide(L)'
;MMDIRDFIQRLQRERRRCFIIHGNPMTGKSRFAHRMCDHLGAVYINLLDEFATDAVLKAHIDTFTPERLKGYLIAHPACGQLAVVDDMDFLWLTWPERDRRKFLNIVDRLSRELHPDSTPDRFLHTFFVFFLQSDYLVRTAHILDQDGRSRVVSLSELYDLPSRMKPSCQRS
;
A
#
# COMPACT_ATOMS: atom_id res chain seq x y z
N MET A 1 -11.50 -5.78 16.43
CA MET A 1 -11.27 -4.99 15.20
C MET A 1 -10.41 -3.80 15.57
N MET A 2 -9.63 -3.28 14.62
CA MET A 2 -8.60 -2.26 14.80
C MET A 2 -8.96 -1.02 13.98
N ASP A 3 -8.77 0.17 14.54
CA ASP A 3 -8.97 1.42 13.81
C ASP A 3 -7.73 1.69 12.93
N ILE A 4 -7.97 1.92 11.65
CA ILE A 4 -6.91 2.18 10.67
C ILE A 4 -6.17 3.49 10.94
N ARG A 5 -6.84 4.50 11.52
CA ARG A 5 -6.21 5.76 11.92
C ARG A 5 -5.23 5.53 13.06
N ASP A 6 -5.63 4.78 14.08
CA ASP A 6 -4.76 4.43 15.20
C ASP A 6 -3.57 3.60 14.72
N PHE A 7 -3.82 2.66 13.80
CA PHE A 7 -2.77 1.86 13.18
C PHE A 7 -1.77 2.73 12.41
N ILE A 8 -2.24 3.64 11.56
CA ILE A 8 -1.38 4.56 10.81
C ILE A 8 -0.63 5.51 11.75
N GLN A 9 -1.29 6.10 12.74
CA GLN A 9 -0.65 7.01 13.70
C GLN A 9 0.47 6.33 14.48
N ARG A 10 0.26 5.07 14.86
CA ARG A 10 1.28 4.25 15.50
C ARG A 10 2.48 4.05 14.60
N LEU A 11 2.25 3.63 13.35
CA LEU A 11 3.31 3.45 12.35
C LEU A 11 3.96 4.77 11.89
N GLN A 12 3.28 5.92 12.03
CA GLN A 12 3.82 7.24 11.68
C GLN A 12 4.89 7.73 12.67
N ARG A 13 4.88 7.24 13.92
CA ARG A 13 5.93 7.53 14.91
C ARG A 13 7.28 6.91 14.49
N GLU A 14 7.21 5.95 13.59
CA GLU A 14 8.37 5.33 13.01
C GLU A 14 8.89 6.17 11.86
N ARG A 15 10.22 6.16 11.67
CA ARG A 15 10.83 6.87 10.55
C ARG A 15 10.22 6.44 9.21
N ARG A 16 9.70 5.20 9.13
CA ARG A 16 9.25 4.63 7.86
C ARG A 16 7.98 3.80 7.97
N ARG A 17 7.22 3.88 6.89
CA ARG A 17 5.77 3.97 6.95
C ARG A 17 5.18 3.14 5.82
N CYS A 18 5.17 1.82 6.01
CA CYS A 18 4.61 0.90 5.04
C CYS A 18 3.89 -0.26 5.74
N PHE A 19 2.77 -0.70 5.19
CA PHE A 19 2.09 -1.93 5.59
C PHE A 19 1.25 -2.50 4.44
N ILE A 20 0.79 -3.75 4.62
CA ILE A 20 -0.06 -4.46 3.67
C ILE A 20 -1.42 -4.67 4.32
N ILE A 21 -2.49 -4.36 3.59
CA ILE A 21 -3.84 -4.83 3.86
C ILE A 21 -4.14 -5.96 2.88
N HIS A 22 -4.59 -7.10 3.38
CA HIS A 22 -4.97 -8.21 2.51
C HIS A 22 -6.39 -8.69 2.75
N GLY A 23 -6.98 -9.26 1.70
CA GLY A 23 -8.34 -9.78 1.74
C GLY A 23 -8.62 -10.69 0.57
N ASN A 24 -9.55 -11.62 0.73
CA ASN A 24 -10.00 -12.48 -0.37
C ASN A 24 -10.57 -11.62 -1.53
N PRO A 25 -10.74 -12.18 -2.73
CA PRO A 25 -11.47 -11.51 -3.80
C PRO A 25 -12.85 -11.04 -3.32
N MET A 26 -13.31 -9.90 -3.85
CA MET A 26 -14.66 -9.35 -3.60
C MET A 26 -14.98 -9.01 -2.12
N THR A 27 -13.99 -8.93 -1.23
CA THR A 27 -14.21 -8.52 0.18
C THR A 27 -14.35 -7.00 0.36
N GLY A 28 -14.32 -6.23 -0.73
CA GLY A 28 -14.42 -4.76 -0.67
C GLY A 28 -13.10 -4.03 -0.39
N LYS A 29 -11.95 -4.64 -0.73
CA LYS A 29 -10.62 -4.00 -0.63
C LYS A 29 -10.60 -2.60 -1.25
N SER A 30 -11.00 -2.47 -2.51
CA SER A 30 -10.99 -1.18 -3.21
C SER A 30 -11.97 -0.17 -2.62
N ARG A 31 -13.14 -0.63 -2.17
CA ARG A 31 -14.08 0.23 -1.43
C ARG A 31 -13.45 0.77 -0.15
N PHE A 32 -12.70 -0.06 0.57
CA PHE A 32 -11.99 0.36 1.78
C PHE A 32 -10.81 1.29 1.45
N ALA A 33 -10.05 0.99 0.39
CA ALA A 33 -8.96 1.83 -0.11
C ALA A 33 -9.44 3.24 -0.48
N HIS A 34 -10.56 3.36 -1.22
CA HIS A 34 -11.19 4.65 -1.51
C HIS A 34 -11.62 5.39 -0.24
N ARG A 35 -12.25 4.70 0.72
CA ARG A 35 -12.62 5.29 2.00
C ARG A 35 -11.40 5.78 2.78
N MET A 36 -10.30 5.03 2.77
CA MET A 36 -9.04 5.49 3.38
C MET A 36 -8.56 6.80 2.74
N CYS A 37 -8.61 6.90 1.41
CA CYS A 37 -8.23 8.13 0.71
C CYS A 37 -9.13 9.30 1.10
N ASP A 38 -10.45 9.09 1.11
CA ASP A 38 -11.42 10.11 1.52
C ASP A 38 -11.19 10.57 2.97
N HIS A 39 -11.00 9.65 3.91
CA HIS A 39 -10.94 9.99 5.33
C HIS A 39 -9.58 10.50 5.81
N LEU A 40 -8.50 10.07 5.16
CA LEU A 40 -7.14 10.34 5.60
C LEU A 40 -6.41 11.32 4.67
N GLY A 41 -7.05 11.77 3.58
CA GLY A 41 -6.41 12.61 2.58
C GLY A 41 -5.27 11.88 1.87
N ALA A 42 -5.39 10.56 1.73
CA ALA A 42 -4.38 9.76 1.03
C ALA A 42 -4.55 9.90 -0.49
N VAL A 43 -3.44 9.77 -1.22
CA VAL A 43 -3.46 9.65 -2.68
C VAL A 43 -3.78 8.21 -3.05
N TYR A 44 -4.80 8.02 -3.89
CA TYR A 44 -5.14 6.72 -4.45
C TYR A 44 -4.30 6.44 -5.70
N ILE A 45 -3.64 5.29 -5.72
CA ILE A 45 -2.85 4.79 -6.84
C ILE A 45 -3.50 3.50 -7.30
N ASN A 46 -4.19 3.54 -8.45
CA ASN A 46 -4.69 2.33 -9.09
C ASN A 46 -3.64 1.82 -10.07
N LEU A 47 -2.84 0.84 -9.64
CA LEU A 47 -1.76 0.33 -10.47
C LEU A 47 -2.27 -0.33 -11.75
N LEU A 48 -3.45 -0.94 -11.72
CA LEU A 48 -4.01 -1.57 -12.92
C LEU A 48 -4.40 -0.51 -13.96
N ASP A 49 -5.06 0.56 -13.54
CA ASP A 49 -5.45 1.66 -14.43
C ASP A 49 -4.22 2.41 -14.98
N GLU A 50 -3.19 2.63 -14.15
CA GLU A 50 -1.93 3.25 -14.58
C GLU A 50 -1.21 2.38 -15.63
N PHE A 51 -1.15 1.07 -15.44
CA PHE A 51 -0.60 0.15 -16.44
C PHE A 51 -1.47 0.04 -17.69
N ALA A 52 -2.79 0.17 -17.56
CA ALA A 52 -3.69 0.12 -18.71
C ALA A 52 -3.56 1.35 -19.61
N THR A 53 -3.22 2.50 -19.05
CA THR A 53 -3.15 3.80 -19.74
C THR A 53 -1.75 4.17 -20.24
N ASP A 54 -0.69 3.59 -19.67
CA ASP A 54 0.69 3.77 -20.13
C ASP A 54 1.15 2.60 -21.02
N ALA A 55 1.39 2.89 -22.31
CA ALA A 55 1.81 1.90 -23.29
C ALA A 55 3.16 1.24 -22.96
N VAL A 56 4.08 1.97 -22.31
CA VAL A 56 5.39 1.45 -21.90
C VAL A 56 5.24 0.51 -20.72
N LEU A 57 4.48 0.87 -19.69
CA LEU A 57 4.21 -0.02 -18.55
C LEU A 57 3.50 -1.29 -19.00
N LYS A 58 2.49 -1.16 -19.86
CA LYS A 58 1.75 -2.27 -20.45
C LYS A 58 2.64 -3.26 -21.18
N ALA A 59 3.57 -2.76 -22.00
CA ALA A 59 4.49 -3.60 -22.78
C ALA A 59 5.50 -4.38 -21.92
N HIS A 60 5.71 -3.97 -20.67
CA HIS A 60 6.72 -4.56 -19.78
C HIS A 60 6.12 -5.30 -18.59
N ILE A 61 4.82 -5.53 -18.55
CA ILE A 61 4.10 -6.17 -17.44
C ILE A 61 4.75 -7.49 -16.99
N ASP A 62 5.15 -8.33 -17.94
CA ASP A 62 5.78 -9.65 -17.68
C ASP A 62 7.21 -9.55 -17.13
N THR A 63 7.84 -8.38 -17.27
CA THR A 63 9.22 -8.12 -16.81
C THR A 63 9.27 -7.07 -15.71
N PHE A 64 8.12 -6.60 -15.22
CA PHE A 64 8.04 -5.53 -14.25
C PHE A 64 8.32 -6.09 -12.86
N THR A 65 9.55 -5.95 -12.36
CA THR A 65 9.98 -6.56 -11.09
C THR A 65 9.59 -5.74 -9.86
N PRO A 66 9.66 -6.29 -8.63
CA PRO A 66 9.48 -5.52 -7.39
C PRO A 66 10.40 -4.31 -7.26
N GLU A 67 11.63 -4.38 -7.78
CA GLU A 67 12.56 -3.24 -7.80
C GLU A 67 12.09 -2.14 -8.75
N ARG A 68 11.51 -2.52 -9.91
CA ARG A 68 10.88 -1.56 -10.81
C ARG A 68 9.66 -0.92 -10.18
N LEU A 69 8.84 -1.69 -9.44
CA LEU A 69 7.74 -1.13 -8.66
C LEU A 69 8.24 -0.11 -7.63
N LYS A 70 9.30 -0.44 -6.88
CA LYS A 70 9.90 0.50 -5.94
C LYS A 70 10.35 1.79 -6.64
N GLY A 71 11.06 1.67 -7.75
CA GLY A 71 11.50 2.83 -8.55
C GLY A 71 10.34 3.67 -9.07
N TYR A 72 9.28 3.00 -9.55
CA TYR A 72 8.05 3.63 -10.00
C TYR A 72 7.40 4.45 -8.88
N LEU A 73 7.21 3.86 -7.70
CA LEU A 73 6.61 4.54 -6.55
C LEU A 73 7.47 5.70 -6.01
N ILE A 74 8.80 5.62 -6.11
CA ILE A 74 9.71 6.73 -5.78
C ILE A 74 9.48 7.92 -6.71
N ALA A 75 9.30 7.65 -8.01
CA ALA A 75 9.10 8.69 -9.04
C ALA A 75 7.65 9.20 -9.11
N HIS A 76 6.70 8.47 -8.51
CA HIS A 76 5.29 8.80 -8.57
C HIS A 76 4.97 10.14 -7.88
N PRO A 77 4.09 11.00 -8.43
CA PRO A 77 3.75 12.30 -7.83
C PRO A 77 3.21 12.23 -6.39
N ALA A 78 2.67 11.07 -5.98
CA ALA A 78 2.21 10.82 -4.60
C ALA A 78 3.36 10.67 -3.58
N CYS A 79 4.60 10.57 -4.03
CA CYS A 79 5.78 10.45 -3.19
C CYS A 79 5.91 11.67 -2.26
N GLY A 80 6.00 11.42 -0.95
CA GLY A 80 6.01 12.39 0.14
C GLY A 80 4.69 12.48 0.92
N GLN A 81 3.67 11.70 0.55
CA GLN A 81 2.34 11.70 1.18
C GLN A 81 1.93 10.32 1.67
N LEU A 82 0.73 10.20 2.26
CA LEU A 82 0.09 8.90 2.45
C LEU A 82 -0.47 8.45 1.11
N ALA A 83 -0.03 7.30 0.61
CA ALA A 83 -0.40 6.72 -0.67
C ALA A 83 -0.99 5.32 -0.46
N VAL A 84 -2.17 5.11 -1.02
CA VAL A 84 -2.85 3.81 -1.06
C VAL A 84 -2.64 3.21 -2.44
N VAL A 85 -1.95 2.08 -2.49
CA VAL A 85 -1.64 1.33 -3.71
C VAL A 85 -2.62 0.16 -3.79
N ASP A 86 -3.57 0.24 -4.71
CA ASP A 86 -4.58 -0.78 -4.94
C ASP A 86 -4.40 -1.47 -6.30
N ASP A 87 -5.13 -2.58 -6.49
CA ASP A 87 -5.15 -3.38 -7.72
C ASP A 87 -3.76 -3.86 -8.17
N MET A 88 -2.82 -4.05 -7.25
CA MET A 88 -1.47 -4.59 -7.56
C MET A 88 -1.44 -6.12 -7.75
N ASP A 89 -2.60 -6.77 -7.62
CA ASP A 89 -2.76 -8.23 -7.71
C ASP A 89 -2.25 -8.80 -9.04
N PHE A 90 -2.38 -8.06 -10.15
CA PHE A 90 -1.89 -8.54 -11.45
C PHE A 90 -0.36 -8.70 -11.46
N LEU A 91 0.39 -7.75 -10.87
CA LEU A 91 1.84 -7.85 -10.73
C LEU A 91 2.20 -9.02 -9.81
N TRP A 92 1.48 -9.13 -8.69
CA TRP A 92 1.67 -10.20 -7.73
C TRP A 92 1.52 -11.58 -8.40
N LEU A 93 0.48 -11.76 -9.20
CA LEU A 93 0.19 -13.02 -9.91
C LEU A 93 1.26 -13.34 -10.97
N THR A 94 1.75 -12.33 -11.69
CA THR A 94 2.81 -12.49 -12.72
C THR A 94 4.18 -12.77 -12.09
N TRP A 95 4.43 -12.32 -10.86
CA TRP A 95 5.71 -12.56 -10.21
C TRP A 95 5.90 -14.03 -9.81
N PRO A 96 7.06 -14.64 -10.13
CA PRO A 96 7.45 -15.90 -9.50
C PRO A 96 7.65 -15.70 -8.00
N GLU A 97 7.59 -16.79 -7.23
CA GLU A 97 7.71 -16.74 -5.77
C GLU A 97 8.93 -15.95 -5.27
N ARG A 98 10.08 -16.08 -5.93
CA ARG A 98 11.30 -15.33 -5.60
C ARG A 98 11.06 -13.82 -5.58
N ASP A 99 10.26 -13.31 -6.53
CA ASP A 99 10.02 -11.88 -6.70
C ASP A 99 8.91 -11.43 -5.74
N ARG A 100 7.89 -12.26 -5.47
CA ARG A 100 6.93 -12.03 -4.37
C ARG A 100 7.64 -11.89 -3.02
N ARG A 101 8.60 -12.78 -2.71
CA ARG A 101 9.42 -12.68 -1.49
C ARG A 101 10.29 -11.43 -1.47
N LYS A 102 10.89 -11.04 -2.62
CA LYS A 102 11.62 -9.77 -2.72
C LYS A 102 10.73 -8.57 -2.45
N PHE A 103 9.51 -8.54 -2.97
CA PHE A 103 8.55 -7.49 -2.65
C PHE A 103 8.28 -7.40 -1.15
N LEU A 104 7.98 -8.53 -0.49
CA LEU A 104 7.78 -8.56 0.96
C LEU A 104 9.02 -8.07 1.72
N ASN A 105 10.22 -8.44 1.27
CA ASN A 105 11.48 -7.93 1.82
C ASN A 105 11.66 -6.42 1.58
N ILE A 106 11.21 -5.89 0.44
CA ILE A 106 11.20 -4.45 0.18
C ILE A 106 10.27 -3.77 1.19
N VAL A 107 9.03 -4.24 1.35
CA VAL A 107 8.08 -3.72 2.34
C VAL A 107 8.68 -3.76 3.75
N ASP A 108 9.32 -4.86 4.12
CA ASP A 108 9.95 -5.04 5.43
C ASP A 108 11.19 -4.15 5.66
N ARG A 109 12.03 -3.99 4.64
CA ARG A 109 13.16 -3.05 4.72
C ARG A 109 12.67 -1.62 4.76
N LEU A 110 11.63 -1.29 3.99
CA LEU A 110 10.95 -0.01 4.07
C LEU A 110 10.39 0.21 5.47
N SER A 111 9.97 -0.81 6.22
CA SER A 111 9.62 -0.62 7.63
C SER A 111 10.82 -0.55 8.59
N ARG A 112 11.95 -1.21 8.32
CA ARG A 112 13.07 -1.35 9.28
C ARG A 112 14.29 -0.43 9.11
N GLU A 113 14.93 -0.32 7.94
CA GLU A 113 16.18 0.47 7.78
C GLU A 113 16.34 1.34 6.53
N LEU A 114 16.61 2.65 6.67
CA LEU A 114 17.28 3.42 5.61
C LEU A 114 18.23 4.45 6.21
N HIS A 115 19.45 4.43 5.67
CA HIS A 115 20.43 5.50 5.77
C HIS A 115 19.91 6.73 5.00
N PRO A 116 19.97 7.94 5.60
CA PRO A 116 19.58 9.19 4.95
C PRO A 116 20.35 9.47 3.64
N ASP A 117 21.56 8.92 3.50
CA ASP A 117 22.50 9.30 2.44
C ASP A 117 22.23 8.65 1.07
N SER A 118 21.29 7.71 0.95
CA SER A 118 21.10 6.91 -0.28
C SER A 118 19.67 6.88 -0.81
N THR A 119 18.74 7.55 -0.15
CA THR A 119 17.32 7.56 -0.53
C THR A 119 16.81 8.98 -0.66
N PRO A 120 16.07 9.32 -1.75
CA PRO A 120 15.45 10.63 -1.86
C PRO A 120 14.58 10.95 -0.64
N ASP A 121 14.76 12.14 -0.07
CA ASP A 121 14.08 12.60 1.13
C ASP A 121 12.54 12.42 1.07
N ARG A 122 11.94 12.73 -0.09
CA ARG A 122 10.49 12.55 -0.33
C ARG A 122 10.02 11.11 -0.13
N PHE A 123 10.85 10.13 -0.53
CA PHE A 123 10.50 8.72 -0.38
C PHE A 123 10.57 8.26 1.08
N LEU A 124 11.49 8.82 1.87
CA LEU A 124 11.52 8.60 3.33
C LEU A 124 10.27 9.13 4.02
N HIS A 125 9.65 10.17 3.47
CA HIS A 125 8.42 10.77 3.99
C HIS A 125 7.13 10.14 3.47
N THR A 126 7.21 9.21 2.50
CA THR A 126 6.01 8.57 1.93
C THR A 126 5.49 7.47 2.84
N PHE A 127 4.18 7.45 3.08
CA PHE A 127 3.51 6.35 3.75
C PHE A 127 2.79 5.49 2.70
N PHE A 128 3.26 4.27 2.42
CA PHE A 128 2.57 3.35 1.50
C PHE A 128 1.65 2.36 2.22
N VAL A 129 0.45 2.17 1.67
CA VAL A 129 -0.48 1.11 2.06
C VAL A 129 -0.75 0.25 0.84
N PHE A 130 -0.32 -1.00 0.87
CA PHE A 130 -0.51 -1.92 -0.25
C PHE A 130 -1.74 -2.81 -0.02
N PHE A 131 -2.63 -2.89 -1.01
CA PHE A 131 -3.75 -3.82 -0.99
C PHE A 131 -3.42 -5.05 -1.85
N LEU A 132 -3.55 -6.23 -1.24
CA LEU A 132 -3.27 -7.50 -1.91
C LEU A 132 -4.37 -8.53 -1.66
N GLN A 133 -4.51 -9.47 -2.58
CA GLN A 133 -5.23 -10.70 -2.32
C GLN A 133 -4.50 -11.55 -1.28
N SER A 134 -5.28 -12.16 -0.42
CA SER A 134 -4.77 -13.11 0.56
C SER A 134 -4.23 -14.37 -0.14
N ASP A 135 -2.94 -14.67 0.03
CA ASP A 135 -2.37 -15.98 -0.27
C ASP A 135 -1.48 -16.47 0.88
N TYR A 136 -0.86 -17.64 0.70
CA TYR A 136 0.02 -18.22 1.72
C TYR A 136 1.21 -17.31 2.07
N LEU A 137 1.86 -16.70 1.07
CA LEU A 137 3.04 -15.84 1.30
C LEU A 137 2.65 -14.56 2.03
N VAL A 138 1.54 -13.92 1.65
CA VAL A 138 1.05 -12.71 2.33
C VAL A 138 0.67 -13.04 3.78
N ARG A 139 -0.10 -14.11 4.00
CA ARG A 139 -0.57 -14.49 5.36
C ARG A 139 0.56 -14.91 6.31
N THR A 140 1.66 -15.44 5.78
CA THR A 140 2.81 -15.90 6.57
C THR A 140 3.96 -14.90 6.59
N ALA A 141 3.80 -13.74 5.94
CA ALA A 141 4.81 -12.70 5.89
C ALA A 141 5.06 -12.12 7.28
N HIS A 142 6.28 -12.33 7.79
CA HIS A 142 6.69 -11.85 9.11
C HIS A 142 7.30 -10.43 9.02
N ILE A 143 6.45 -9.47 8.66
CA ILE A 143 6.79 -8.04 8.57
C ILE A 143 6.31 -7.38 9.84
N LEU A 144 7.26 -6.93 10.66
CA LEU A 144 6.98 -6.40 11.99
C LEU A 144 7.39 -4.93 12.10
N ASP A 145 6.65 -4.19 12.94
CA ASP A 145 7.08 -2.90 13.44
C ASP A 145 8.06 -3.00 14.62
N GLN A 146 8.47 -1.84 15.14
CA GLN A 146 9.40 -1.69 16.25
C GLN A 146 8.90 -2.33 17.56
N ASP A 147 7.58 -2.48 17.72
CA ASP A 147 6.96 -3.12 18.89
C ASP A 147 6.75 -4.63 18.69
N GLY A 148 7.24 -5.19 17.57
CA GLY A 148 7.06 -6.60 17.22
C GLY A 148 5.66 -6.97 16.73
N ARG A 149 4.81 -5.99 16.36
CA ARG A 149 3.45 -6.25 15.86
C ARG A 149 3.43 -6.32 14.32
N SER A 150 2.47 -7.08 13.79
CA SER A 150 2.35 -7.29 12.34
C SER A 150 2.03 -6.00 11.59
N ARG A 151 2.71 -5.81 10.45
CA ARG A 151 2.41 -4.83 9.40
C ARG A 151 1.67 -5.46 8.22
N VAL A 152 1.22 -6.69 8.36
CA VAL A 152 0.35 -7.37 7.40
C VAL A 152 -0.96 -7.63 8.12
N VAL A 153 -2.01 -6.94 7.67
CA VAL A 153 -3.30 -6.89 8.37
C VAL A 153 -4.40 -7.41 7.45
N SER A 154 -5.25 -8.30 7.97
CA SER A 154 -6.43 -8.72 7.24
C SER A 154 -7.46 -7.59 7.22
N LEU A 155 -8.12 -7.35 6.08
CA LEU A 155 -9.21 -6.39 5.99
C LEU A 155 -10.33 -6.69 7.01
N SER A 156 -10.56 -7.96 7.33
CA SER A 156 -11.55 -8.37 8.33
C SER A 156 -11.20 -7.97 9.77
N GLU A 157 -9.95 -7.61 10.03
CA GLU A 157 -9.49 -7.15 11.34
C GLU A 157 -9.68 -5.65 11.52
N LEU A 158 -9.93 -4.90 10.43
CA LEU A 158 -10.11 -3.45 10.45
C LEU A 158 -11.58 -3.08 10.65
N TYR A 159 -11.84 -2.00 11.38
CA TYR A 159 -13.17 -1.40 11.38
C TYR A 159 -13.50 -0.87 9.99
N ASP A 160 -14.76 -1.01 9.59
CA ASP A 160 -15.21 -0.36 8.37
C ASP A 160 -15.21 1.16 8.57
N LEU A 161 -14.64 1.89 7.60
CA LEU A 161 -14.68 3.33 7.61
C LEU A 161 -16.09 3.78 7.18
N PRO A 162 -16.79 4.64 7.94
CA PRO A 162 -18.11 5.14 7.54
C PRO A 162 -17.99 5.87 6.19
N SER A 163 -18.99 5.84 5.32
CA SER A 163 -18.96 6.70 4.13
C SER A 163 -18.96 8.18 4.56
N ARG A 164 -18.12 9.05 3.96
CA ARG A 164 -18.26 10.50 4.18
C ARG A 164 -19.69 10.90 3.82
N MET A 165 -20.47 11.43 4.78
CA MET A 165 -21.73 12.09 4.45
C MET A 165 -21.38 13.28 3.56
N LYS A 166 -21.98 13.33 2.36
CA LYS A 166 -21.94 14.55 1.55
C LYS A 166 -22.45 15.70 2.44
N PRO A 167 -21.81 16.88 2.44
CA PRO A 167 -22.35 18.03 3.14
C PRO A 167 -23.79 18.23 2.63
N SER A 168 -24.74 18.22 3.56
CA SER A 168 -26.13 18.54 3.26
C SER A 168 -26.14 19.89 2.56
N CYS A 169 -26.59 19.89 1.30
CA CYS A 169 -26.80 21.10 0.53
C CYS A 169 -27.81 21.94 1.33
N GLN A 170 -27.32 22.94 2.06
CA GLN A 170 -28.17 23.96 2.66
C GLN A 170 -28.78 24.72 1.48
N ARG A 171 -30.04 24.39 1.17
CA ARG A 171 -30.87 25.18 0.28
C ARG A 171 -30.99 26.56 0.92
N SER A 172 -30.38 27.56 0.29
CA SER A 172 -30.70 28.97 0.50
C SER A 172 -31.93 29.31 -0.31
#